data_AF-A0A6H9UQV6-F1
#
_entry.id   AF-A0A6H9UQV6-F1
#
_cell.length_a   1.000
_cell.length_b   1.000
_cell.length_c   1.000
_cell.angle_alpha   90.00
_cell.angle_beta   90.00
_cell.angle_gamma   90.00
#
_symmetry.space_group_name_H-M   'P 1'
#
loop_
_entity.id
_entity.type
_entity.pdbx_description
1 polymer ?
#
loop_
_entity_poly.entity_id
_entity_poly.type
_entity_poly.pdbx_seq_one_letter_code
_entity_poly.pdbx_strand_id
1 'polypeptide(L)'
;MRVYYENDEDDEGCEMRALLRGWLSDVCPEDGDPLGGAITGLDVPEAPASEVADVLARLLGPVCGADAPEPEARLIARTLVVDEHPSAARWSGSERRSVAELAAVLVARYGEEGVEALVRELRGEPRAGG
;
A
#
# COMPACT_ATOMS: atom_id res chain seq x y z
N MET A 1 38.28 3.79 -23.57
CA MET A 1 37.83 4.41 -22.31
C MET A 1 36.31 4.30 -22.29
N ARG A 2 35.76 3.32 -21.56
CA ARG A 2 34.31 3.17 -21.38
C ARG A 2 33.93 3.93 -20.11
N VAL A 3 33.06 4.92 -20.26
CA VAL A 3 32.44 5.63 -19.14
C VAL A 3 31.24 4.79 -18.72
N TYR A 4 31.23 4.33 -17.47
CA TYR A 4 30.04 3.74 -16.87
C TYR A 4 29.19 4.92 -16.38
N TYR A 5 27.97 5.04 -16.88
CA TYR A 5 26.95 5.84 -16.21
C TYR A 5 26.55 5.04 -14.98
N GLU A 6 26.95 5.50 -13.81
CA GLU A 6 26.41 5.03 -12.54
C GLU A 6 24.98 5.58 -12.47
N ASN A 7 23.99 4.68 -12.53
CA ASN A 7 22.58 5.03 -12.39
C ASN A 7 22.31 5.37 -10.92
N ASP A 8 22.30 6.66 -10.61
CA ASP A 8 21.73 7.24 -9.37
C ASP A 8 20.19 7.21 -9.41
N GLU A 9 19.57 6.04 -9.64
CA GLU A 9 18.11 5.90 -9.74
C GLU A 9 17.43 5.58 -8.37
N ASP A 10 18.16 5.61 -7.26
CA ASP A 10 17.65 5.23 -5.93
C ASP A 10 17.43 6.43 -4.96
N ASP A 11 17.89 7.64 -5.30
CA ASP A 11 17.81 8.81 -4.40
C ASP A 11 16.43 9.51 -4.47
N GLU A 12 15.82 9.56 -5.66
CA GLU A 12 14.53 10.22 -5.92
C GLU A 12 13.36 9.58 -5.14
N GLY A 13 13.41 8.27 -4.92
CA GLY A 13 12.41 7.55 -4.13
C GLY A 13 12.45 7.91 -2.64
N CYS A 14 13.64 8.23 -2.11
CA CYS A 14 13.79 8.68 -0.72
C CYS A 14 13.35 10.13 -0.55
N GLU A 15 13.68 11.01 -1.50
CA GLU A 15 13.27 12.41 -1.48
C GLU A 15 11.75 12.55 -1.61
N MET A 16 11.14 11.85 -2.58
CA MET A 16 9.68 11.83 -2.74
C MET A 16 8.98 11.31 -1.48
N ARG A 17 9.55 10.29 -0.83
CA ARG A 17 9.05 9.75 0.44
C ARG A 17 9.15 10.76 1.59
N ALA A 18 10.21 11.56 1.63
CA ALA A 18 10.35 12.64 2.61
C ALA A 18 9.35 13.76 2.37
N LEU A 19 9.12 14.13 1.10
CA LEU A 19 8.15 15.15 0.71
C LEU A 19 6.70 14.74 1.02
N LEU A 20 6.31 13.52 0.66
CA LEU A 20 4.98 12.97 0.98
C LEU A 20 4.73 12.92 2.48
N ARG A 21 5.72 12.45 3.27
CA ARG A 21 5.63 12.46 4.73
C ARG A 21 5.52 13.89 5.28
N GLY A 22 6.27 14.84 4.71
CA GLY A 22 6.24 16.25 5.11
C GLY A 22 4.88 16.90 4.90
N TRP A 23 4.23 16.68 3.75
CA TRP A 23 2.90 17.21 3.47
C TRP A 23 1.81 16.61 4.35
N LEU A 24 1.89 15.31 4.66
CA LEU A 24 0.92 14.64 5.53
C LEU A 24 1.08 15.01 7.01
N SER A 25 2.26 15.48 7.42
CA SER A 25 2.52 15.91 8.80
C SER A 25 1.94 17.30 9.13
N ASP A 26 1.54 18.08 8.12
CA ASP A 26 1.03 19.46 8.27
C ASP A 26 -0.50 19.52 8.48
N VAL A 27 -1.17 18.36 8.53
CA VAL A 27 -2.60 18.29 8.89
C VAL A 27 -2.73 18.46 10.40
N CYS A 28 -3.02 19.69 10.82
CA CYS A 28 -3.10 20.13 12.21
C CYS A 28 -4.10 19.30 13.05
N PRO A 29 -3.76 18.91 14.29
CA PRO A 29 -4.58 18.06 15.14
C PRO A 29 -5.47 18.90 16.06
N GLU A 30 -6.68 19.25 15.62
CA GLU A 30 -7.71 19.75 16.53
C GLU A 30 -9.03 19.04 16.25
N ASP A 31 -9.10 17.77 16.64
CA ASP A 31 -10.22 17.18 17.37
C ASP A 31 -9.79 15.79 17.84
N GLY A 32 -9.92 15.54 19.15
CA GLY A 32 -9.12 14.57 19.90
C GLY A 32 -9.24 13.12 19.42
N ASP A 33 -8.09 12.48 19.20
CA ASP A 33 -7.97 11.04 19.08
C ASP A 33 -7.29 10.47 20.34
N PRO A 34 -8.02 9.78 21.24
CA PRO A 34 -7.42 9.15 22.39
C PRO A 34 -6.79 7.78 22.10
N LEU A 35 -6.87 7.20 20.89
CA LEU A 35 -6.38 5.84 20.61
C LEU A 35 -5.95 5.61 19.15
N GLY A 36 -4.75 6.09 18.81
CA GLY A 36 -3.78 5.30 18.06
C GLY A 36 -3.94 5.17 16.55
N GLY A 37 -3.27 6.06 15.81
CA GLY A 37 -2.49 5.69 14.63
C GLY A 37 -3.25 5.09 13.44
N ALA A 38 -3.89 5.94 12.64
CA ALA A 38 -4.12 5.64 11.24
C ALA A 38 -4.17 6.94 10.44
N ILE A 39 -3.17 7.18 9.59
CA ILE A 39 -3.14 8.32 8.65
C ILE A 39 -4.31 8.23 7.64
N THR A 40 -4.91 7.06 7.48
CA THR A 40 -6.03 6.81 6.55
C THR A 40 -7.42 6.77 7.22
N GLY A 41 -7.51 6.85 8.56
CA GLY A 41 -8.78 6.69 9.29
C GLY A 41 -9.45 5.30 9.14
N LEU A 42 -8.81 4.37 8.44
CA LEU A 42 -9.28 3.00 8.25
C LEU A 42 -8.77 2.11 9.38
N ASP A 43 -9.68 1.48 10.13
CA ASP A 43 -9.36 0.44 11.10
C ASP A 43 -8.94 -0.86 10.39
N VAL A 44 -7.66 -0.96 10.01
CA VAL A 44 -7.12 -2.14 9.31
C VAL A 44 -6.85 -3.24 10.33
N PRO A 45 -7.44 -4.44 10.21
CA PRO A 45 -7.15 -5.53 11.14
C PRO A 45 -5.71 -6.07 10.95
N GLU A 46 -5.10 -6.55 12.03
CA GLU A 46 -3.84 -7.29 11.93
C GLU A 46 -4.03 -8.56 11.09
N ALA A 47 -3.10 -8.83 10.19
CA ALA A 47 -3.13 -9.98 9.31
C ALA A 47 -1.71 -10.39 8.85
N PRO A 48 -1.44 -11.69 8.65
CA PRO A 48 -0.21 -12.14 8.03
C PRO A 48 -0.17 -11.73 6.55
N ALA A 49 1.04 -11.52 6.02
CA ALA A 49 1.23 -11.08 4.64
C ALA A 49 0.61 -12.04 3.61
N SER A 50 0.60 -13.34 3.90
CA SER A 50 -0.05 -14.35 3.04
C SER A 50 -1.55 -14.15 2.92
N GLU A 51 -2.22 -13.80 4.02
CA GLU A 51 -3.66 -13.57 4.02
C GLU A 51 -4.02 -12.30 3.27
N VAL A 52 -3.25 -11.22 3.50
CA VAL A 52 -3.40 -9.97 2.75
C VAL A 52 -3.19 -10.22 1.24
N ALA A 53 -2.15 -10.98 0.87
CA ALA A 53 -1.90 -11.36 -0.53
C ALA A 53 -3.04 -12.20 -1.12
N ASP A 54 -3.61 -13.13 -0.35
CA ASP A 54 -4.73 -13.95 -0.79
C ASP A 54 -6.01 -13.11 -1.00
N VAL A 55 -6.29 -12.16 -0.11
CA VAL A 55 -7.41 -11.22 -0.29
C VAL A 55 -7.20 -10.34 -1.53
N LEU A 56 -6.00 -9.78 -1.68
CA LEU A 56 -5.63 -9.00 -2.87
C LEU A 56 -5.83 -9.80 -4.16
N ALA A 57 -5.35 -11.05 -4.19
CA ALA A 57 -5.51 -11.93 -5.35
C ALA A 57 -7.00 -12.21 -5.66
N ARG A 58 -7.84 -12.41 -4.64
CA ARG A 58 -9.29 -12.57 -4.83
C ARG A 58 -9.96 -11.31 -5.38
N LEU A 59 -9.58 -10.13 -4.89
CA LEU A 59 -10.12 -8.85 -5.35
C LEU A 59 -9.70 -8.53 -6.79
N LEU A 60 -8.46 -8.84 -7.14
CA LEU A 60 -7.94 -8.65 -8.50
C LEU A 60 -8.53 -9.63 -9.51
N GLY A 61 -8.99 -10.80 -9.04
CA GLY A 61 -9.54 -11.86 -9.88
C GLY A 61 -8.50 -12.45 -10.85
N PRO A 62 -8.94 -13.24 -11.85
CA PRO A 62 -8.06 -13.75 -12.89
C PRO A 62 -7.42 -12.58 -13.66
N VAL A 63 -6.11 -12.43 -13.53
CA VAL A 63 -5.37 -11.36 -14.19
C VAL A 63 -5.16 -11.70 -15.66
N CYS A 64 -6.10 -11.32 -16.53
CA CYS A 64 -5.86 -11.31 -17.97
C CYS A 64 -5.05 -10.05 -18.34
N GLY A 65 -3.75 -10.25 -18.61
CA GLY A 65 -2.90 -9.22 -19.23
C GLY A 65 -2.72 -7.95 -18.42
N ALA A 66 -2.39 -8.04 -17.12
CA ALA A 66 -1.92 -6.85 -16.41
C ALA A 66 -0.56 -6.45 -16.95
N ASP A 67 -0.49 -5.30 -17.59
CA ASP A 67 0.74 -4.52 -17.61
C ASP A 67 1.24 -4.35 -16.18
N ALA A 68 2.56 -4.42 -16.01
CA ALA A 68 3.17 -4.21 -14.70
C ALA A 68 2.72 -2.84 -14.15
N PRO A 69 2.37 -2.75 -12.85
CA PRO A 69 1.92 -1.49 -12.29
C PRO A 69 2.99 -0.42 -12.48
N GLU A 70 2.55 0.80 -12.80
CA GLU A 70 3.43 1.96 -12.93
C GLU A 70 4.26 2.15 -11.65
N PRO A 71 5.51 2.63 -11.76
CA PRO A 71 6.39 2.79 -10.61
C PRO A 71 5.76 3.65 -9.50
N GLU A 72 4.99 4.67 -9.86
CA GLU A 72 4.26 5.54 -8.95
C GLU A 72 3.20 4.77 -8.14
N ALA A 73 2.42 3.90 -8.79
CA ALA A 73 1.43 3.06 -8.11
C ALA A 73 2.09 2.10 -7.09
N ARG A 74 3.30 1.62 -7.39
CA ARG A 74 4.08 0.80 -6.44
C ARG A 74 4.57 1.59 -5.24
N LEU A 75 5.03 2.82 -5.46
CA LEU A 75 5.45 3.71 -4.37
C LEU A 75 4.27 4.05 -3.45
N ILE A 76 3.11 4.35 -4.03
CA ILE A 76 1.88 4.61 -3.29
C ILE A 76 1.47 3.38 -2.48
N ALA A 77 1.36 2.21 -3.11
CA ALA A 77 0.99 0.98 -2.44
C ALA A 77 1.98 0.57 -1.33
N ARG A 78 3.28 0.74 -1.58
CA ARG A 78 4.28 0.45 -0.56
C ARG A 78 4.15 1.37 0.64
N THR A 79 4.02 2.67 0.39
CA THR A 79 4.05 3.69 1.45
C THR A 79 2.75 3.71 2.23
N LEU A 80 1.59 3.70 1.55
CA LEU A 80 0.30 3.94 2.19
C LEU A 80 -0.45 2.67 2.58
N VAL A 81 -0.14 1.53 1.97
CA VAL A 81 -0.83 0.27 2.26
C VAL A 81 0.08 -0.68 3.03
N VAL A 82 1.30 -0.92 2.54
CA VAL A 82 2.17 -1.95 3.11
C VAL A 82 2.90 -1.47 4.36
N ASP A 83 3.54 -0.30 4.32
CA ASP A 83 4.33 0.17 5.46
C ASP A 83 3.45 0.68 6.62
N GLU A 84 2.22 1.12 6.33
CA GLU A 84 1.21 1.52 7.33
C GLU A 84 0.41 0.33 7.88
N HIS A 85 0.54 -0.87 7.31
CA HIS A 85 -0.20 -2.04 7.79
C HIS A 85 0.23 -2.37 9.24
N PRO A 86 -0.70 -2.62 10.19
CA PRO A 86 -0.36 -2.88 11.60
C PRO A 86 0.67 -4.01 11.78
N SER A 87 0.55 -5.05 10.96
CA SER A 87 1.44 -6.21 10.99
C SER A 87 2.74 -6.05 10.17
N ALA A 88 2.97 -4.91 9.51
CA ALA A 88 4.09 -4.71 8.57
C ALA A 88 5.44 -5.01 9.20
N ALA A 89 5.65 -4.60 10.46
CA ALA A 89 6.88 -4.84 11.22
C ALA A 89 7.26 -6.33 11.33
N ARG A 90 6.27 -7.23 11.23
CA ARG A 90 6.45 -8.69 11.34
C ARG A 90 6.69 -9.37 10.00
N TRP A 91 6.48 -8.65 8.90
CA TRP A 91 6.65 -9.17 7.54
C TRP A 91 8.11 -9.03 7.09
N SER A 92 8.61 -10.06 6.42
CA SER A 92 9.88 -10.06 5.72
C SER A 92 9.89 -9.09 4.54
N GLY A 93 11.10 -8.74 4.08
CA GLY A 93 11.26 -7.86 2.91
C GLY A 93 10.63 -8.44 1.62
N SER A 94 10.67 -9.77 1.44
CA SER A 94 10.02 -10.45 0.33
C SER A 94 8.50 -10.40 0.41
N GLU A 95 7.92 -10.61 1.60
CA GLU A 95 6.48 -10.52 1.82
C GLU A 95 5.97 -9.11 1.54
N ARG A 96 6.64 -8.08 2.08
CA ARG A 96 6.30 -6.69 1.81
C ARG A 96 6.37 -6.35 0.32
N ARG A 97 7.35 -6.89 -0.42
CA ARG A 97 7.47 -6.69 -1.86
C ARG A 97 6.31 -7.34 -2.61
N SER A 98 5.99 -8.60 -2.30
CA SER A 98 4.89 -9.32 -2.94
C SER A 98 3.54 -8.65 -2.69
N VAL A 99 3.26 -8.24 -1.44
CA VAL A 99 2.03 -7.51 -1.11
C VAL A 99 2.00 -6.15 -1.81
N ALA A 100 3.12 -5.43 -1.88
CA ALA A 100 3.19 -4.13 -2.56
C ALA A 100 2.89 -4.24 -4.06
N GLU A 101 3.39 -5.27 -4.75
CA GLU A 101 3.11 -5.49 -6.18
C GLU A 101 1.61 -5.73 -6.42
N LEU A 102 0.98 -6.59 -5.62
CA LEU A 102 -0.46 -6.85 -5.73
C LEU A 102 -1.31 -5.61 -5.37
N ALA A 103 -0.94 -4.91 -4.29
CA ALA A 103 -1.61 -3.68 -3.88
C ALA A 103 -1.44 -2.56 -4.92
N ALA A 104 -0.29 -2.49 -5.61
CA ALA A 104 -0.09 -1.53 -6.68
C ALA A 104 -1.02 -1.78 -7.87
N VAL A 105 -1.23 -3.04 -8.24
CA VAL A 105 -2.22 -3.40 -9.27
C VAL A 105 -3.64 -3.03 -8.82
N LEU A 106 -3.95 -3.23 -7.53
CA LEU A 106 -5.26 -2.88 -6.97
C LEU A 106 -5.49 -1.35 -7.03
N VAL A 107 -4.52 -0.57 -6.56
CA VAL A 107 -4.57 0.90 -6.56
C VAL A 107 -4.63 1.44 -7.99
N ALA A 108 -3.83 0.91 -8.91
CA ALA A 108 -3.85 1.34 -10.32
C ALA A 108 -5.21 1.10 -10.99
N ARG A 109 -5.93 0.04 -10.60
CA ARG A 109 -7.22 -0.33 -11.21
C ARG A 109 -8.43 0.30 -10.55
N TYR A 110 -8.41 0.42 -9.23
CA TYR A 110 -9.59 0.75 -8.43
C TYR A 110 -9.36 1.95 -7.50
N GLY A 111 -8.15 2.52 -7.46
CA GLY A 111 -7.81 3.63 -6.59
C GLY A 111 -8.09 3.32 -5.12
N GLU A 112 -8.72 4.28 -4.45
CA GLU A 112 -9.11 4.21 -3.04
C GLU A 112 -10.19 3.16 -2.76
N GLU A 113 -11.19 3.01 -3.66
CA GLU A 113 -12.26 2.02 -3.52
C GLU A 113 -11.70 0.59 -3.43
N GLY A 114 -10.57 0.33 -4.11
CA GLY A 114 -9.85 -0.93 -4.02
C GLY A 114 -9.29 -1.18 -2.62
N VAL A 115 -8.68 -0.16 -2.01
CA VAL A 115 -8.11 -0.23 -0.66
C VAL A 115 -9.22 -0.42 0.38
N GLU A 116 -10.33 0.30 0.25
CA GLU A 116 -11.50 0.10 1.12
C GLU A 116 -12.06 -1.33 1.02
N ALA A 117 -12.14 -1.88 -0.20
CA ALA A 117 -12.57 -3.25 -0.42
C ALA A 117 -11.60 -4.27 0.22
N LEU A 118 -10.30 -4.03 0.18
CA LEU A 118 -9.28 -4.84 0.86
C LEU A 118 -9.52 -4.86 2.37
N VAL A 119 -9.66 -3.69 3.00
CA VAL A 119 -9.88 -3.58 4.44
C VAL A 119 -11.17 -4.29 4.85
N ARG A 120 -12.25 -4.08 4.10
CA ARG A 120 -13.55 -4.74 4.35
C ARG A 120 -13.44 -6.26 4.29
N GLU A 121 -12.76 -6.81 3.29
CA GLU A 121 -12.59 -8.25 3.14
C GLU A 121 -11.68 -8.82 4.25
N LEU A 122 -10.66 -8.09 4.70
CA LEU A 122 -9.82 -8.49 5.83
C LEU A 122 -10.59 -8.51 7.16
N ARG A 123 -11.58 -7.63 7.34
CA ARG A 123 -12.50 -7.68 8.48
C ARG A 123 -13.50 -8.84 8.41
N GLY A 124 -13.57 -9.54 7.28
CA GLY A 124 -14.57 -10.59 7.04
C GLY A 124 -15.99 -10.03 6.87
N GLU A 125 -16.13 -8.74 6.52
CA GLU A 125 -17.44 -8.13 6.29
C GLU A 125 -17.99 -8.60 4.93
N PRO A 126 -19.23 -9.11 4.88
CA PRO A 126 -19.82 -9.52 3.61
C PRO A 126 -19.95 -8.30 2.69
N ARG A 127 -19.67 -8.47 1.39
CA ARG A 127 -19.96 -7.47 0.37
C ARG A 127 -21.41 -7.01 0.56
N ALA A 128 -21.60 -5.73 0.88
CA ALA A 128 -22.92 -5.11 0.88
C ALA A 128 -23.46 -5.22 -0.55
N GLY A 129 -24.24 -6.26 -0.81
CA GLY A 129 -24.90 -6.50 -2.07
C GLY A 129 -26.09 -5.58 -2.21
N GLY A 130 -26.10 -4.82 -3.31
CA GLY A 130 -27.26 -4.16 -3.89
C GLY A 130 -27.15 -4.27 -5.40
#